data_AF-A0AB32WDE8-F1
#
_entry.id   AF-A0AB32WDE8-F1
#
_cell.length_a   1.000
_cell.length_b   1.000
_cell.length_c   1.000
_cell.angle_alpha   90.00
_cell.angle_beta   90.00
_cell.angle_gamma   90.00
#
_symmetry.space_group_name_H-M   'P 1'
#
loop_
_entity.id
_entity.type
_entity.pdbx_description
1 polymer ?
#
loop_
_entity_poly.entity_id
_entity_poly.type
_entity_poly.pdbx_seq_one_letter_code
_entity_poly.pdbx_strand_id
1 'polypeptide(L)'
;MSLGQRGSANPAAMLASLMTKRDKLQDDLRNIEKQVYELETNYLQDSSHFGHVLKGFEGFLSSSKNTANLKRYRKFQPEDRLFSLSSVTSPAQKSIVQNGHDKSVSQKLKNLEFDKMMEDLILVQVGLRVEA
;
A
#
# COMPACT_ATOMS: atom_id res chain seq x y z
N MET A 1 19.91 47.52 14.46
CA MET A 1 19.05 46.85 13.45
C MET A 1 19.76 45.58 13.01
N SER A 2 19.27 44.41 13.41
CA SER A 2 19.87 43.11 13.04
C SER A 2 19.23 42.63 11.75
N LEU A 3 19.98 42.74 10.64
CA LEU A 3 19.54 42.23 9.34
C LEU A 3 19.84 40.74 9.28
N GLY A 4 18.76 39.96 9.24
CA GLY A 4 18.79 38.51 9.19
C GLY A 4 19.57 38.00 8.00
N GLN A 5 20.67 37.33 8.29
CA GLN A 5 21.41 36.51 7.35
C GLN A 5 20.62 35.23 7.11
N ARG A 6 19.60 35.30 6.24
CA ARG A 6 19.06 34.11 5.58
C ARG A 6 20.11 33.70 4.54
N GLY A 7 21.05 32.86 4.98
CA GLY A 7 22.04 32.26 4.09
C GLY A 7 21.35 31.68 2.87
N SER A 8 21.88 32.00 1.68
CA SER A 8 21.47 31.41 0.41
C SER A 8 21.61 29.89 0.54
N ALA A 9 20.51 29.20 0.83
CA ALA A 9 20.51 27.74 0.84
C ALA A 9 20.93 27.28 -0.56
N ASN A 10 22.04 26.54 -0.65
CA ASN A 10 22.48 25.96 -1.91
C ASN A 10 21.33 25.09 -2.45
N PRO A 11 20.75 25.41 -3.62
CA PRO A 11 19.59 24.68 -4.14
C PRO A 11 19.88 23.18 -4.30
N ALA A 12 21.13 22.80 -4.58
CA ALA A 12 21.55 21.40 -4.65
C ALA A 12 21.47 20.70 -3.28
N ALA A 13 21.89 21.37 -2.21
CA ALA A 13 21.82 20.83 -0.85
C ALA A 13 20.37 20.69 -0.37
N MET A 14 19.51 21.66 -0.70
CA MET A 14 18.08 21.58 -0.41
C MET A 14 17.43 20.42 -1.17
N LEU A 15 17.72 20.25 -2.45
CA LEU A 15 17.23 19.13 -3.25
C LEU A 15 17.67 17.78 -2.69
N ALA A 16 18.94 17.62 -2.34
CA ALA A 16 19.45 16.40 -1.71
C ALA A 16 18.73 16.06 -0.39
N SER A 17 18.43 17.07 0.43
CA SER A 17 17.69 16.89 1.68
C SER A 17 16.23 16.44 1.44
N LEU A 18 15.57 17.00 0.41
CA LEU A 18 14.22 16.63 0.02
C LEU A 18 14.18 15.20 -0.54
N MET A 19 15.18 14.80 -1.32
CA MET A 19 15.33 13.44 -1.84
C MET A 19 15.51 12.43 -0.71
N THR A 20 16.42 12.71 0.22
CA THR A 20 16.62 11.84 1.39
C THR A 20 15.32 11.69 2.20
N LYS A 21 14.56 12.78 2.35
CA LYS A 21 13.26 12.75 3.02
C LYS A 21 12.24 11.91 2.23
N ARG A 22 12.19 12.05 0.91
CA ARG A 22 11.33 11.24 0.04
C ARG A 22 11.65 9.75 0.17
N ASP A 23 12.94 9.38 0.11
CA ASP A 23 13.38 7.99 0.22
C ASP A 23 12.94 7.37 1.55
N LYS A 24 13.14 8.11 2.67
CA LYS A 24 12.65 7.71 3.99
C LYS A 24 11.13 7.49 4.01
N LEU A 25 10.36 8.42 3.44
CA LEU A 25 8.90 8.28 3.38
C LEU A 25 8.48 7.08 2.53
N GLN A 26 9.22 6.77 1.46
CA GLN A 26 8.96 5.58 0.64
C GLN A 26 9.32 4.27 1.35
N ASP A 27 10.36 4.26 2.18
CA ASP A 27 10.68 3.14 3.06
C ASP A 27 9.59 2.95 4.13
N ASP A 28 9.19 4.03 4.80
CA ASP A 28 8.14 4.01 5.82
C ASP A 28 6.80 3.54 5.25
N LEU A 29 6.42 4.03 4.06
CA LEU A 29 5.22 3.57 3.36
C LEU A 29 5.27 2.05 3.11
N ARG A 30 6.38 1.54 2.58
CA ARG A 30 6.57 0.09 2.36
C ARG A 30 6.46 -0.71 3.66
N ASN A 31 7.02 -0.20 4.75
CA ASN A 31 6.95 -0.84 6.06
C ASN A 31 5.52 -0.89 6.61
N ILE A 32 4.76 0.19 6.45
CA ILE A 32 3.36 0.27 6.89
C ILE A 32 2.49 -0.67 6.04
N GLU A 33 2.63 -0.65 4.72
CA GLU A 33 1.87 -1.53 3.82
C GLU A 33 2.12 -3.01 4.12
N LYS A 34 3.37 -3.38 4.41
CA LYS A 34 3.72 -4.72 4.85
C LYS A 34 3.03 -5.09 6.16
N GLN A 35 3.05 -4.20 7.16
CA GLN A 35 2.39 -4.42 8.44
C GLN A 35 0.88 -4.58 8.28
N VAL A 36 0.23 -3.73 7.49
CA VAL A 36 -1.20 -3.84 7.18
C VAL A 36 -1.50 -5.21 6.57
N TYR A 37 -0.71 -5.65 5.58
CA TYR A 37 -0.89 -6.95 4.94
C TYR A 37 -0.79 -8.13 5.91
N GLU A 38 0.21 -8.10 6.81
CA GLU A 38 0.41 -9.14 7.83
C GLU A 38 -0.74 -9.16 8.84
N LEU A 39 -1.12 -7.99 9.37
CA LEU A 39 -2.22 -7.85 10.33
C LEU A 39 -3.56 -8.29 9.73
N GLU A 40 -3.84 -7.92 8.48
CA GLU A 40 -5.03 -8.40 7.77
C GLU A 40 -5.04 -9.91 7.62
N THR A 41 -3.88 -10.52 7.32
CA THR A 41 -3.76 -11.98 7.18
C THR A 41 -4.17 -12.66 8.49
N ASN A 42 -3.62 -12.19 9.61
CA ASN A 42 -3.94 -12.72 10.93
C ASN A 42 -5.42 -12.50 11.26
N TYR A 43 -5.93 -11.28 11.05
CA TYR A 43 -7.33 -10.94 11.33
C TYR A 43 -8.30 -11.83 10.55
N LEU A 44 -8.12 -11.98 9.24
CA LEU A 44 -9.04 -12.75 8.40
C LEU A 44 -8.95 -14.26 8.64
N GLN A 45 -7.80 -14.78 9.05
CA GLN A 45 -7.64 -16.17 9.46
C GLN A 45 -8.35 -16.44 10.80
N ASP A 46 -8.12 -15.59 11.80
CA ASP A 46 -8.65 -15.79 13.16
C ASP A 46 -10.16 -15.53 13.25
N SER A 47 -10.65 -14.51 12.54
CA SER A 47 -12.08 -14.10 12.59
C SER A 47 -13.01 -14.94 11.72
N SER A 48 -12.49 -15.93 11.00
CA SER A 48 -13.26 -16.74 10.05
C SER A 48 -14.45 -17.49 10.70
N HIS A 49 -14.33 -17.83 11.99
CA HIS A 49 -15.34 -18.62 12.72
C HIS A 49 -16.52 -17.82 13.27
N PHE A 50 -16.33 -16.54 13.63
CA PHE A 50 -17.32 -15.75 14.38
C PHE A 50 -17.93 -14.61 13.58
N GLY A 51 -17.56 -14.49 12.29
CA GLY A 51 -17.87 -13.32 11.48
C GLY A 51 -16.78 -12.25 11.62
N HIS A 52 -16.69 -11.38 10.63
CA HIS A 52 -15.66 -10.34 10.56
C HIS A 52 -16.25 -9.08 9.93
N VAL A 53 -15.57 -7.94 10.09
CA VAL A 53 -16.06 -6.61 9.68
C VAL A 53 -16.53 -6.56 8.22
N LEU A 54 -15.96 -7.39 7.34
CA LEU A 54 -16.31 -7.40 5.91
C LEU A 54 -17.61 -8.15 5.60
N LYS A 55 -17.96 -9.15 6.41
CA LYS A 55 -19.13 -10.02 6.18
C LYS A 55 -20.24 -9.81 7.21
N GLY A 56 -19.94 -9.13 8.31
CA GLY A 56 -20.82 -8.93 9.44
C GLY A 56 -20.78 -10.07 10.46
N PHE A 57 -21.42 -9.83 11.59
CA PHE A 57 -21.48 -10.74 12.75
C PHE A 57 -22.87 -11.38 12.93
N GLU A 58 -23.73 -11.32 11.90
CA GLU A 58 -25.10 -11.82 11.96
C GLU A 58 -25.16 -13.31 12.31
N GLY A 59 -24.21 -14.11 11.81
CA GLY A 59 -24.10 -15.54 12.14
C GLY A 59 -23.85 -15.84 13.62
N PHE A 60 -23.22 -14.91 14.34
CA PHE A 60 -23.03 -15.02 15.79
C PHE A 60 -24.31 -14.63 16.56
N LEU A 61 -25.00 -13.57 16.12
CA LEU A 61 -26.22 -13.08 16.76
C LEU A 61 -27.44 -13.98 16.52
N SER A 62 -27.46 -14.69 15.39
CA SER A 62 -28.60 -15.52 14.94
C SER A 62 -28.61 -16.94 15.53
N SER A 63 -27.80 -17.22 16.57
CA SER A 63 -27.75 -18.53 17.25
C SER A 63 -29.10 -19.01 17.81
N SER A 64 -30.17 -18.19 17.77
CA SER A 64 -31.46 -18.57 18.34
C SER A 64 -32.47 -19.16 17.34
N LYS A 65 -32.69 -18.63 16.12
CA LYS A 65 -33.77 -19.16 15.24
C LYS A 65 -33.52 -18.92 13.74
N ASN A 66 -33.22 -19.99 13.00
CA ASN A 66 -33.27 -20.13 11.53
C ASN A 66 -32.50 -19.12 10.65
N THR A 67 -31.38 -19.52 10.05
CA THR A 67 -30.98 -19.02 8.71
C THR A 67 -30.20 -20.07 7.89
N ALA A 68 -30.86 -20.65 6.90
CA ALA A 68 -30.29 -21.57 5.91
C ALA A 68 -29.21 -20.95 4.98
N ASN A 69 -28.72 -19.74 5.28
CA ASN A 69 -27.76 -18.97 4.46
C ASN A 69 -26.31 -18.97 5.00
N LEU A 70 -26.06 -19.56 6.17
CA LEU A 70 -24.72 -19.57 6.81
C LEU A 70 -23.71 -20.53 6.13
N LYS A 71 -24.15 -21.33 5.15
CA LYS A 71 -23.41 -22.48 4.60
C LYS A 71 -22.34 -22.18 3.53
N ARG A 72 -21.83 -20.96 3.42
CA ARG A 72 -20.58 -20.75 2.65
C ARG A 72 -19.58 -19.96 3.48
N TYR A 73 -19.01 -20.67 4.45
CA TYR A 73 -17.62 -20.46 4.87
C TYR A 73 -16.78 -20.50 3.59
N ARG A 74 -16.36 -19.34 3.11
CA ARG A 74 -15.58 -19.24 1.87
C ARG A 74 -14.14 -19.13 2.30
N LYS A 75 -13.27 -19.87 1.61
CA LYS A 75 -11.83 -19.74 1.81
C LYS A 75 -11.44 -18.29 1.55
N PHE A 76 -10.62 -17.74 2.43
CA PHE A 76 -9.98 -16.44 2.29
C PHE A 76 -9.54 -16.19 0.83
N GLN A 77 -10.06 -15.14 0.21
CA GLN A 77 -9.67 -14.72 -1.14
C GLN A 77 -8.76 -13.49 -1.06
N PRO A 78 -7.78 -13.34 -1.98
CA PRO A 78 -6.95 -12.14 -2.05
C PRO A 78 -7.74 -10.83 -2.14
N GLU A 79 -8.94 -10.87 -2.75
CA GLU A 79 -9.87 -9.76 -2.90
C GLU A 79 -10.50 -9.32 -1.57
N ASP A 80 -10.48 -10.17 -0.53
CA ASP A 80 -11.01 -9.82 0.80
C ASP A 80 -10.08 -8.85 1.57
N ARG A 81 -8.88 -8.55 1.06
CA ARG A 81 -7.87 -7.69 1.71
C ARG A 81 -8.12 -6.19 1.53
N LEU A 82 -9.30 -5.69 1.91
CA LEU A 82 -9.71 -4.32 1.59
C LEU A 82 -8.73 -3.22 2.04
N PHE A 83 -8.06 -3.36 3.19
CA PHE A 83 -7.11 -2.36 3.67
C PHE A 83 -5.82 -2.40 2.85
N SER A 84 -5.29 -3.58 2.53
CA SER A 84 -4.16 -3.67 1.60
C SER A 84 -4.52 -3.15 0.21
N LEU A 85 -5.74 -3.41 -0.26
CA LEU A 85 -6.21 -2.98 -1.58
C LEU A 85 -6.54 -1.49 -1.67
N SER A 86 -6.67 -0.81 -0.53
CA SER A 86 -6.80 0.65 -0.49
C SER A 86 -5.54 1.38 -0.98
N SER A 87 -4.39 0.69 -0.99
CA SER A 87 -3.15 1.21 -1.56
C SER A 87 -2.79 0.54 -2.89
N VAL A 88 -2.48 1.37 -3.88
CA VAL A 88 -2.02 0.92 -5.20
C VAL A 88 -0.61 0.34 -5.17
N THR A 89 0.19 0.71 -4.16
CA THR A 89 1.58 0.24 -3.97
C THR A 89 1.68 -1.00 -3.09
N SER A 90 0.58 -1.40 -2.44
CA SER A 90 0.56 -2.51 -1.49
C SER A 90 0.93 -3.86 -2.13
N PRO A 91 1.56 -4.78 -1.37
CA PRO A 91 1.83 -6.15 -1.81
C PRO A 91 0.61 -6.92 -2.34
N ALA A 92 -0.59 -6.66 -1.82
CA ALA A 92 -1.81 -7.35 -2.24
C ALA A 92 -2.19 -7.07 -3.71
N GLN A 93 -1.79 -5.91 -4.23
CA GLN A 93 -2.06 -5.52 -5.61
C GLN A 93 -1.40 -6.48 -6.62
N LYS A 94 -0.21 -7.00 -6.27
CA LYS A 94 0.52 -7.99 -7.08
C LYS A 94 -0.22 -9.33 -7.16
N SER A 95 -0.84 -9.77 -6.06
CA SER A 95 -1.59 -11.02 -6.03
C SER A 95 -2.87 -10.96 -6.88
N ILE A 96 -3.55 -9.81 -6.95
CA ILE A 96 -4.75 -9.66 -7.79
C ILE A 96 -4.39 -9.60 -9.27
N VAL A 97 -3.31 -8.89 -9.62
CA VAL A 97 -2.84 -8.82 -11.02
C VAL A 97 -2.42 -10.20 -11.54
N GLN A 98 -1.78 -11.03 -10.71
CA GLN A 98 -1.47 -12.42 -11.07
C GLN A 98 -2.72 -13.29 -11.26
N ASN A 99 -3.79 -13.02 -10.51
CA ASN A 99 -5.06 -13.74 -10.63
C ASN A 99 -5.98 -13.19 -11.74
N GLY A 100 -5.55 -12.18 -12.51
CA GLY A 100 -6.07 -11.89 -13.84
C GLY A 100 -7.35 -11.04 -13.94
N HIS A 101 -7.82 -10.40 -12.86
CA HIS A 101 -9.17 -9.81 -12.87
C HIS A 101 -9.29 -8.30 -13.10
N ASP A 102 -8.20 -7.51 -13.18
CA ASP A 102 -8.37 -6.06 -13.36
C ASP A 102 -7.31 -5.36 -14.24
N LYS A 103 -7.75 -4.92 -15.43
CA LYS A 103 -6.92 -4.15 -16.38
C LYS A 103 -6.60 -2.74 -15.87
N SER A 104 -7.49 -2.17 -15.06
CA SER A 104 -7.31 -0.82 -14.49
C SER A 104 -6.10 -0.77 -13.54
N VAL A 105 -5.99 -1.79 -12.68
CA VAL A 105 -4.87 -1.94 -11.74
C VAL A 105 -3.54 -2.12 -12.46
N SER A 106 -3.50 -2.98 -13.48
CA SER A 106 -2.29 -3.20 -14.29
C SER A 106 -1.81 -1.92 -14.99
N GLN A 107 -2.73 -1.10 -15.52
CA GLN A 107 -2.36 0.19 -16.12
C GLN A 107 -1.83 1.17 -15.07
N LYS A 108 -2.44 1.22 -13.89
CA LYS A 108 -2.01 2.11 -12.80
C LYS A 108 -0.61 1.76 -12.28
N LEU A 109 -0.27 0.47 -12.20
CA LEU A 109 1.08 0.01 -11.87
C LEU A 109 2.11 0.39 -12.93
N LYS A 110 1.77 0.25 -14.23
CA LYS A 110 2.65 0.69 -15.32
C LYS A 110 2.90 2.19 -15.28
N ASN A 111 1.87 3.00 -15.01
CA ASN A 111 2.03 4.45 -14.90
C ASN A 111 2.94 4.81 -13.73
N LEU A 112 2.79 4.14 -12.58
CA LEU A 112 3.66 4.35 -11.43
C LEU A 112 5.11 3.90 -11.67
N GLU A 113 5.29 2.81 -12.43
CA GLU A 113 6.61 2.34 -12.87
C GLU A 113 7.27 3.35 -13.81
N PHE A 114 6.51 3.91 -14.77
CA PHE A 114 6.97 4.99 -15.63
C PHE A 114 7.35 6.24 -14.85
N ASP A 115 6.53 6.66 -13.88
CA ASP A 115 6.85 7.80 -13.02
C ASP A 115 8.14 7.54 -12.22
N LYS A 116 8.31 6.33 -11.69
CA LYS A 116 9.53 5.95 -10.98
C LYS A 116 10.75 5.96 -11.91
N MET A 117 10.63 5.44 -13.13
CA MET A 117 11.72 5.44 -14.11
C MET A 117 12.09 6.86 -14.56
N MET A 118 11.11 7.73 -14.77
CA MET A 118 11.35 9.11 -15.18
C MET A 118 12.04 9.91 -14.07
N GLU A 119 11.64 9.69 -12.82
CA GLU A 119 12.29 10.26 -11.65
C GLU A 119 13.74 9.76 -11.54
N ASP A 120 13.97 8.44 -11.59
CA ASP A 120 15.32 7.86 -11.55
C ASP A 120 16.22 8.44 -12.67
N LEU A 121 15.68 8.62 -13.89
CA LEU A 121 16.38 9.26 -15.01
C LEU A 121 16.73 10.73 -14.74
N ILE A 122 15.81 11.51 -14.18
CA ILE A 122 16.09 12.90 -13.78
C ILE A 122 17.19 12.94 -12.72
N LEU A 123 17.15 12.03 -11.74
CA LEU A 123 18.13 11.93 -10.67
C LEU A 123 19.55 11.62 -11.18
N VAL A 124 19.66 10.73 -12.17
CA VAL A 124 20.92 10.44 -12.87
C VAL A 124 21.41 11.67 -13.63
N GLN A 125 20.52 12.35 -14.36
CA GLN A 125 20.87 13.52 -15.17
C GLN A 125 21.37 14.70 -14.34
N VAL A 126 20.90 14.86 -13.10
CA VAL A 126 21.34 15.91 -12.17
C VAL A 126 22.50 15.50 -11.25
N GLY A 127 23.05 14.28 -11.42
CA GLY A 127 24.22 13.80 -10.68
C GLY A 127 23.99 13.53 -9.20
N LEU A 128 22.73 13.36 -8.77
CA LEU A 128 22.37 13.09 -7.36
C LEU A 128 22.20 11.59 -7.06
N ARG A 129 22.29 10.74 -8.07
CA ARG A 129 22.22 9.28 -7.97
C ARG A 129 23.29 8.67 -8.87
N VAL A 130 24.08 7.72 -8.35
CA VAL A 130 25.11 7.01 -9.11
C VAL A 130 24.48 5.74 -9.68
N GLU A 131 24.66 5.50 -10.98
CA GLU A 131 24.27 4.27 -11.71
C GLU A 131 24.86 3.02 -11.02
N ALA A 132 24.09 1.94 -10.99
CA ALA A 132 24.54 0.61 -10.56
C ALA A 132 24.67 -0.33 -11.76
#